data_AF-A0A1V6UNV4-F1
#
_entry.id   AF-A0A1V6UNV4-F1
#
_cell.length_a   1.000
_cell.length_b   1.000
_cell.length_c   1.000
_cell.angle_alpha   90.00
_cell.angle_beta   90.00
_cell.angle_gamma   90.00
#
_symmetry.space_group_name_H-M   'P 1'
#
loop_
_entity.id
_entity.type
_entity.pdbx_description
1 polymer ?
#
loop_
_entity_poly.entity_id
_entity_poly.type
_entity_poly.pdbx_seq_one_letter_code
_entity_poly.pdbx_strand_id
1 'polypeptide(L)'
;MAADALTIETFTEYGIGMVFLLVRLYARLHIGGIRGLGLDDVFAVTGMIFWTMLTAIIYLLGIYGNNIGLDEQTAMLVPDSKMADMILGSKLAFMNWIWYICYIWCLKGVLLCLYWKLTQGTWHRHLVTAASAFCVITWFICLLTHICICRPVEHNWQIKPYPGGKSRQSSSPENPQLNKSDNCTLRGPLYIVIAVFNVMQVAPPEGPKSQNPILTQRQI
;
A
#
# COMPACT_ATOMS: atom_id res chain seq x y z
N MET A 1 8.85 -11.63 22.35
CA MET A 1 8.23 -12.83 21.79
C MET A 1 7.31 -12.54 20.60
N ALA A 2 6.58 -11.42 20.55
CA ALA A 2 5.86 -11.04 19.31
C ALA A 2 6.74 -10.24 18.30
N ALA A 3 7.66 -9.40 18.79
CA ALA A 3 8.48 -8.54 17.92
C ALA A 3 9.56 -9.32 17.14
N ASP A 4 10.10 -10.37 17.74
CA ASP A 4 11.10 -11.29 17.18
C ASP A 4 10.53 -12.13 16.04
N ALA A 5 9.33 -12.70 16.20
CA ALA A 5 8.67 -13.45 15.13
C ALA A 5 8.38 -12.58 13.89
N LEU A 6 7.82 -11.39 14.10
CA LEU A 6 7.56 -10.43 13.03
C LEU A 6 8.85 -10.00 12.30
N THR A 7 9.92 -9.80 13.05
CA THR A 7 11.23 -9.46 12.48
C THR A 7 11.75 -10.60 11.61
N ILE A 8 11.72 -11.85 12.12
CA ILE A 8 12.18 -13.02 11.36
C ILE A 8 11.37 -13.19 10.08
N GLU A 9 10.04 -13.10 10.15
CA GLU A 9 9.15 -13.20 8.99
C GLU A 9 9.48 -12.13 7.94
N THR A 10 9.56 -10.86 8.37
CA THR A 10 9.81 -9.72 7.47
C THR A 10 11.16 -9.84 6.78
N PHE A 11 12.22 -10.17 7.51
CA PHE A 11 13.57 -10.27 6.93
C PHE A 11 13.75 -11.52 6.07
N THR A 12 13.07 -12.62 6.39
CA THR A 12 13.10 -13.83 5.57
C THR A 12 12.39 -13.59 4.24
N GLU A 13 11.20 -12.98 4.26
CA GLU A 13 10.46 -12.61 3.04
C GLU A 13 11.28 -11.63 2.18
N TYR A 14 11.84 -10.60 2.81
CA TYR A 14 12.70 -9.62 2.14
C TYR A 14 13.91 -10.28 1.47
N GLY A 15 14.64 -11.14 2.20
CA GLY A 15 15.80 -11.84 1.68
C GLY A 15 15.46 -12.71 0.46
N ILE A 16 14.39 -13.51 0.57
CA ILE A 16 13.96 -14.38 -0.53
C ILE A 16 13.57 -13.55 -1.75
N GLY A 17 12.67 -12.57 -1.60
CA GLY A 17 12.21 -11.81 -2.76
C GLY A 17 13.29 -10.93 -3.38
N MET A 18 14.20 -10.36 -2.58
CA MET A 18 15.35 -9.61 -3.12
C MET A 18 16.26 -10.49 -3.97
N VAL A 19 16.51 -11.75 -3.55
CA VAL A 19 17.27 -12.69 -4.38
C VAL A 19 16.59 -12.91 -5.72
N PHE A 20 15.28 -13.15 -5.76
CA PHE A 20 14.55 -13.32 -7.03
C PHE A 20 14.61 -12.08 -7.93
N LEU A 21 14.46 -10.88 -7.36
CA LEU A 21 14.52 -9.63 -8.11
C LEU A 21 15.93 -9.32 -8.64
N LEU A 22 16.97 -9.61 -7.85
CA LEU A 22 18.36 -9.46 -8.25
C LEU A 22 18.75 -10.47 -9.34
N VAL A 23 18.37 -11.73 -9.21
CA VAL A 23 18.58 -12.75 -10.25
C VAL A 23 17.89 -12.35 -11.56
N ARG A 24 16.65 -11.85 -11.47
CA ARG A 24 15.92 -11.31 -12.62
C ARG A 24 16.67 -10.16 -13.29
N LEU A 25 17.14 -9.18 -12.49
CA LEU A 25 17.86 -8.01 -13.02
C LEU A 25 19.19 -8.44 -13.65
N TYR A 26 19.93 -9.34 -13.02
CA TYR A 26 21.17 -9.91 -13.54
C TYR A 26 20.95 -10.61 -14.88
N ALA A 27 19.95 -11.50 -14.98
CA ALA A 27 19.64 -12.21 -16.21
C ALA A 27 19.31 -11.23 -17.36
N ARG A 28 18.59 -10.14 -17.07
CA ARG A 28 18.26 -9.13 -18.07
C ARG A 28 19.45 -8.29 -18.51
N LEU A 29 20.30 -7.89 -17.56
CA LEU A 29 21.56 -7.22 -17.87
C LEU A 29 22.48 -8.11 -18.71
N HIS A 30 22.50 -9.41 -18.44
CA HIS A 30 23.32 -10.37 -19.18
C HIS A 30 22.81 -10.62 -20.61
N ILE A 31 21.49 -10.72 -20.81
CA ILE A 31 20.90 -11.01 -22.13
C ILE A 31 20.77 -9.75 -22.99
N GLY A 32 20.31 -8.64 -22.42
CA GLY A 32 19.98 -7.41 -23.15
C GLY A 32 21.01 -6.29 -23.03
N GLY A 33 22.00 -6.42 -22.14
CA GLY A 33 22.91 -5.32 -21.80
C GLY A 33 22.19 -4.14 -21.13
N ILE A 34 22.95 -3.10 -20.79
CA ILE A 34 22.42 -1.88 -20.14
C ILE A 34 21.43 -1.13 -21.07
N ARG A 35 21.64 -1.21 -22.38
CA ARG A 35 20.77 -0.59 -23.40
C ARG A 35 19.44 -1.34 -23.60
N GLY A 36 19.33 -2.59 -23.13
CA GLY A 36 18.12 -3.39 -23.20
C GLY A 36 17.17 -3.19 -22.00
N LEU A 37 17.53 -2.34 -21.04
CA LEU A 37 16.69 -2.07 -19.86
C LEU A 37 15.42 -1.34 -20.27
N GLY A 38 14.28 -1.97 -19.98
CA GLY A 38 12.97 -1.41 -20.25
C GLY A 38 12.41 -0.62 -19.06
N LEU A 39 11.26 0.02 -19.28
CA LEU A 39 10.50 0.66 -18.20
C LEU A 39 10.10 -0.34 -17.10
N ASP A 40 9.88 -1.61 -17.44
CA ASP A 40 9.62 -2.67 -16.48
C ASP A 40 10.78 -2.88 -15.49
N ASP A 41 12.02 -2.71 -15.94
CA ASP A 41 13.19 -2.85 -15.08
C ASP A 41 13.38 -1.63 -14.18
N VAL A 42 13.03 -0.43 -14.67
CA VAL A 42 13.00 0.79 -13.85
C VAL A 42 11.98 0.67 -12.72
N PHE A 43 10.76 0.20 -13.01
CA PHE A 43 9.74 -0.03 -11.97
C PHE A 43 10.16 -1.13 -10.99
N ALA A 44 10.81 -2.19 -11.45
CA ALA A 44 11.31 -3.25 -10.58
C ALA A 44 12.41 -2.75 -9.63
N VAL A 45 13.39 -1.99 -10.13
CA VAL A 45 14.46 -1.40 -9.30
C VAL A 45 13.91 -0.39 -8.31
N THR A 46 13.00 0.48 -8.76
CA THR A 46 12.33 1.44 -7.87
C THR A 46 11.54 0.72 -6.78
N GLY A 47 10.85 -0.38 -7.13
CA GLY A 47 10.17 -1.25 -6.17
C GLY A 47 11.12 -1.86 -5.14
N MET A 48 12.29 -2.34 -5.55
CA MET A 48 13.32 -2.86 -4.62
C MET A 48 13.77 -1.80 -3.61
N ILE A 49 13.95 -0.55 -4.05
CA ILE A 49 14.33 0.56 -3.17
C ILE A 49 13.23 0.82 -2.14
N PHE A 50 11.96 0.93 -2.58
CA PHE A 50 10.84 1.16 -1.66
C PHE A 50 10.63 0.01 -0.69
N TRP A 51 10.81 -1.24 -1.13
CA TRP A 51 10.73 -2.39 -0.24
C TRP A 51 11.85 -2.41 0.80
N THR A 52 13.07 -2.04 0.41
CA THR A 52 14.20 -1.93 1.33
C THR A 52 13.95 -0.87 2.40
N MET A 53 13.44 0.30 2.00
CA MET A 53 13.05 1.36 2.95
C MET A 53 11.94 0.90 3.89
N LEU A 54 10.94 0.18 3.38
CA LEU A 54 9.86 -0.40 4.19
C LEU A 54 10.41 -1.34 5.27
N THR A 55 11.24 -2.30 4.88
CA THR A 55 11.84 -3.28 5.81
C THR A 55 12.71 -2.60 6.86
N ALA A 56 13.53 -1.63 6.45
CA ALA A 56 14.37 -0.87 7.38
C ALA A 56 13.52 -0.07 8.39
N ILE A 57 12.45 0.58 7.93
CA ILE A 57 11.56 1.33 8.81
C ILE A 57 10.85 0.38 9.78
N ILE A 58 10.31 -0.75 9.33
CA ILE A 58 9.65 -1.77 10.20
C ILE A 58 10.58 -2.23 11.32
N TYR A 59 11.86 -2.44 11.04
CA TYR A 59 12.84 -2.75 12.07
C TYR A 59 12.99 -1.62 13.10
N LEU A 60 13.08 -0.36 12.66
CA LEU A 60 13.16 0.81 13.55
C LEU A 60 11.89 1.00 14.38
N LEU A 61 10.71 0.70 13.81
CA LEU A 61 9.43 0.70 14.53
C LEU A 61 9.44 -0.27 15.71
N GLY A 62 10.11 -1.42 15.57
CA GLY A 62 10.28 -2.41 16.65
C GLY A 62 11.19 -1.93 17.78
N ILE A 63 12.12 -1.02 17.51
CA ILE A 63 13.06 -0.47 18.49
C ILE A 63 12.45 0.74 19.23
N TYR A 64 11.95 1.72 18.47
CA TYR A 64 11.47 2.99 19.03
C TYR A 64 10.04 2.91 19.59
N GLY A 65 9.23 1.94 19.13
CA GLY A 65 7.79 1.90 19.41
C GLY A 65 7.02 2.95 18.62
N ASN A 66 5.70 2.79 18.49
CA ASN A 66 4.87 3.66 17.67
C ASN A 66 3.42 3.71 18.18
N ASN A 67 2.58 4.53 17.56
CA ASN A 67 1.19 4.73 17.93
C ASN A 67 0.21 3.65 17.39
N ILE A 68 0.65 2.72 16.55
CA ILE A 68 -0.22 1.67 15.99
C ILE A 68 -0.56 0.65 17.10
N GLY A 69 -1.86 0.49 17.36
CA GLY A 69 -2.35 -0.47 18.35
C GLY A 69 -2.36 0.06 19.79
N LEU A 70 -2.06 1.35 20.01
CA LEU A 70 -2.32 2.02 21.28
C LEU A 70 -3.82 2.29 21.44
N ASP A 71 -4.37 1.95 22.60
CA ASP A 71 -5.69 2.39 23.06
C ASP A 71 -5.56 3.61 23.98
N GLU A 72 -6.65 4.35 24.22
CA GLU A 72 -6.67 5.54 25.09
C GLU A 72 -6.04 5.27 26.46
N GLN A 73 -6.34 4.11 27.07
CA GLN A 73 -5.78 3.73 28.36
C GLN A 73 -4.29 3.43 28.29
N THR A 74 -3.85 2.76 27.22
CA THR A 74 -2.44 2.37 27.03
C THR A 74 -1.58 3.57 26.65
N ALA A 75 -2.13 4.52 25.91
CA ALA A 75 -1.46 5.76 25.52
C ALA A 75 -1.14 6.65 26.73
N MET A 76 -2.04 6.73 27.72
CA MET A 76 -1.81 7.50 28.94
C MET A 76 -0.77 6.86 29.87
N LEU A 77 -0.65 5.52 29.85
CA LEU A 77 0.32 4.76 30.65
C LEU A 77 1.76 4.83 30.11
N VAL A 78 1.98 5.38 28.92
CA VAL A 78 3.33 5.54 28.36
C VAL A 78 4.14 6.52 29.23
N PRO A 79 5.31 6.14 29.76
CA PRO A 79 6.15 7.04 30.52
C PRO A 79 6.69 8.17 29.63
N ASP A 80 6.75 9.39 30.17
CA ASP A 80 7.12 10.57 29.39
C ASP A 80 8.56 10.51 28.86
N SER A 81 9.45 9.75 29.51
CA SER A 81 10.81 9.47 29.04
C SER A 81 10.88 8.73 27.70
N LYS A 82 9.84 7.96 27.35
CA LYS A 82 9.73 7.21 26.09
C LYS A 82 8.91 7.93 25.02
N MET A 83 8.37 9.11 25.34
CA MET A 83 7.44 9.83 24.46
C MET A 83 8.14 10.31 23.18
N ALA A 84 9.39 10.81 23.28
CA ALA A 84 10.14 11.29 22.12
C ALA A 84 10.41 10.16 21.11
N ASP A 85 10.82 8.98 21.58
CA ASP A 85 11.07 7.81 20.75
C ASP A 85 9.81 7.33 20.05
N MET A 86 8.69 7.25 20.78
CA MET A 86 7.43 6.82 20.17
C MET A 86 6.88 7.83 19.17
N ILE A 87 7.08 9.15 19.37
CA ILE A 87 6.70 10.16 18.37
C ILE A 87 7.52 9.96 17.10
N LEU A 88 8.83 9.71 17.24
CA LEU A 88 9.69 9.40 16.11
C LEU A 88 9.23 8.13 15.38
N GLY A 89 8.94 7.06 16.12
CA GLY A 89 8.44 5.83 15.54
C GLY A 89 7.06 5.97 14.90
N SER A 90 6.20 6.87 15.39
CA SER A 90 4.91 7.18 14.78
C SER A 90 5.05 7.97 13.47
N LYS A 91 6.04 8.87 13.37
CA LYS A 91 6.40 9.52 12.10
C LYS A 91 6.96 8.52 11.09
N LEU A 92 7.84 7.61 11.54
CA LEU A 92 8.35 6.52 10.73
C LEU A 92 7.22 5.60 10.26
N ALA A 93 6.27 5.24 11.12
CA ALA A 93 5.08 4.49 10.77
C ALA A 93 4.28 5.17 9.65
N PHE A 94 4.11 6.48 9.75
CA PHE A 94 3.41 7.26 8.74
C PHE A 94 4.14 7.25 7.39
N MET A 95 5.46 7.40 7.39
CA MET A 95 6.29 7.30 6.19
C MET A 95 6.29 5.88 5.61
N ASN A 96 6.34 4.85 6.46
CA ASN A 96 6.32 3.43 6.07
C ASN A 96 5.17 3.12 5.12
N TRP A 97 4.01 3.67 5.42
CA TRP A 97 2.82 3.51 4.62
C TRP A 97 2.87 4.19 3.26
N ILE A 98 3.52 5.35 3.16
CA ILE A 98 3.73 6.02 1.87
C ILE A 98 4.64 5.14 1.00
N TRP A 99 5.73 4.62 1.58
CA TRP A 99 6.62 3.68 0.90
C TRP A 99 5.89 2.41 0.45
N TYR A 100 5.02 1.88 1.29
CA TYR A 100 4.18 0.71 0.96
C TYR A 100 3.27 0.98 -0.25
N ILE A 101 2.57 2.11 -0.27
CA ILE A 101 1.73 2.51 -1.42
C ILE A 101 2.58 2.62 -2.69
N CYS A 102 3.72 3.31 -2.62
CA CYS A 102 4.60 3.43 -3.77
C CYS A 102 5.12 2.06 -4.25
N TYR A 103 5.49 1.17 -3.34
CA TYR A 103 5.95 -0.19 -3.65
C TYR A 103 4.89 -1.00 -4.41
N ILE A 104 3.66 -1.09 -3.88
CA ILE A 104 2.57 -1.86 -4.50
C ILE A 104 2.27 -1.34 -5.91
N TRP A 105 2.31 -0.02 -6.12
CA TRP A 105 2.06 0.56 -7.44
C TRP A 105 3.22 0.37 -8.41
N CYS A 106 4.47 0.32 -7.93
CA CYS A 106 5.60 -0.12 -8.76
C CYS A 106 5.42 -1.56 -9.25
N LEU A 107 4.98 -2.48 -8.38
CA LEU A 107 4.71 -3.88 -8.78
C LEU A 107 3.63 -3.96 -9.86
N LYS A 108 2.54 -3.20 -9.71
CA LYS A 108 1.51 -3.06 -10.75
C LYS A 108 2.07 -2.49 -12.04
N GLY A 109 2.96 -1.51 -11.95
CA GLY A 109 3.70 -0.94 -13.09
C GLY A 109 4.48 -2.01 -13.86
N VAL A 110 5.23 -2.88 -13.15
CA VAL A 110 5.95 -4.00 -13.77
C VAL A 110 4.99 -4.95 -14.51
N LEU A 111 3.86 -5.31 -13.89
CA LEU A 111 2.85 -6.17 -14.50
C LEU A 111 2.18 -5.53 -15.73
N LEU A 112 1.85 -4.24 -15.66
CA LEU A 112 1.26 -3.50 -16.78
C LEU A 112 2.24 -3.40 -17.96
N CYS A 113 3.53 -3.17 -17.70
CA CYS A 113 4.56 -3.20 -18.74
C CYS A 113 4.70 -4.59 -19.39
N LEU A 114 4.56 -5.67 -18.61
CA LEU A 114 4.53 -7.03 -19.14
C LEU A 114 3.31 -7.25 -20.04
N TYR A 115 2.11 -6.89 -19.58
CA TYR A 115 0.89 -7.02 -20.39
C TYR A 115 0.92 -6.16 -21.64
N TRP A 116 1.53 -4.98 -21.58
CA TRP A 116 1.73 -4.13 -22.75
C TRP A 116 2.56 -4.81 -23.84
N LYS A 117 3.62 -5.53 -23.44
CA LYS A 117 4.47 -6.30 -24.36
C LYS A 117 3.72 -7.52 -24.92
N LEU A 118 2.92 -8.21 -24.11
CA LEU A 118 2.18 -9.40 -24.54
C LEU A 118 0.99 -9.09 -25.45
N THR A 119 0.32 -7.96 -25.24
CA THR A 119 -0.89 -7.57 -26.00
C THR A 119 -0.58 -6.82 -27.31
N GLN A 120 0.68 -6.80 -27.74
CA GLN A 120 1.08 -6.16 -29.01
C GLN A 120 0.30 -6.76 -30.19
N GLY A 121 -0.32 -5.90 -31.00
CA GLY A 121 -1.10 -6.32 -32.18
C GLY A 121 -2.55 -6.74 -31.90
N THR A 122 -3.02 -6.66 -30.65
CA THR A 122 -4.42 -6.99 -30.29
C THR A 122 -5.21 -5.79 -29.80
N TRP A 123 -6.55 -5.81 -29.94
CA TRP A 123 -7.45 -4.79 -29.40
C TRP A 123 -7.30 -4.60 -27.88
N HIS A 124 -6.90 -5.66 -27.16
CA HIS A 124 -6.65 -5.64 -25.71
C HIS A 124 -5.60 -4.58 -25.29
N ARG A 125 -4.77 -4.08 -26.21
CA ARG A 125 -3.83 -3.00 -25.92
C ARG A 125 -4.52 -1.73 -25.42
N HIS A 126 -5.71 -1.41 -25.92
CA HIS A 126 -6.49 -0.26 -25.43
C HIS A 126 -6.91 -0.45 -23.97
N LEU A 127 -7.27 -1.68 -23.58
CA LEU A 127 -7.61 -2.00 -22.19
C LEU A 127 -6.39 -1.87 -21.27
N VAL A 128 -5.21 -2.30 -21.72
CA VAL A 128 -3.96 -2.12 -20.95
C VAL A 128 -3.61 -0.64 -20.79
N THR A 129 -3.77 0.19 -21.83
CA THR A 129 -3.60 1.65 -21.70
C THR A 129 -4.57 2.24 -20.67
N ALA A 130 -5.85 1.90 -20.76
CA ALA A 130 -6.87 2.40 -19.83
C ALA A 130 -6.58 1.96 -18.39
N ALA A 131 -6.19 0.69 -18.19
CA ALA A 131 -5.78 0.17 -16.89
C ALA A 131 -4.54 0.88 -16.34
N SER A 132 -3.58 1.25 -17.20
CA SER A 132 -2.39 2.01 -16.78
C SER A 132 -2.75 3.41 -16.29
N ALA A 133 -3.64 4.12 -16.99
CA ALA A 133 -4.13 5.43 -16.56
C ALA A 133 -4.90 5.33 -15.22
N PHE A 134 -5.77 4.33 -15.09
CA PHE A 134 -6.48 4.05 -13.85
C PHE A 134 -5.52 3.74 -12.68
N CYS A 135 -4.44 2.99 -12.94
CA CYS A 135 -3.42 2.69 -11.94
C CYS A 135 -2.73 3.96 -11.41
N VAL A 136 -2.40 4.91 -12.29
CA VAL A 136 -1.80 6.19 -11.89
C VAL A 136 -2.80 7.03 -11.09
N ILE A 137 -4.06 7.12 -11.52
CA ILE A 137 -5.09 7.89 -10.81
C ILE A 137 -5.32 7.34 -9.40
N THR A 138 -5.46 6.01 -9.28
CA THR A 138 -5.65 5.36 -7.98
C THR A 138 -4.45 5.53 -7.06
N TRP A 139 -3.23 5.58 -7.60
CA TRP A 139 -2.02 5.88 -6.80
C TRP A 139 -2.13 7.25 -6.13
N PHE A 140 -2.45 8.29 -6.91
CA PHE A 140 -2.62 9.64 -6.39
C PHE A 140 -3.75 9.71 -5.36
N ILE A 141 -4.89 9.05 -5.62
CA ILE A 141 -6.01 9.02 -4.67
C ILE A 141 -5.60 8.36 -3.35
N CYS A 142 -4.91 7.22 -3.39
CA CYS A 142 -4.48 6.53 -2.17
C CYS A 142 -3.46 7.35 -1.38
N LEU A 143 -2.52 7.99 -2.07
CA LEU A 143 -1.51 8.86 -1.46
C LEU A 143 -2.17 10.08 -0.80
N LEU A 144 -3.08 10.76 -1.50
CA LEU A 144 -3.81 11.91 -0.96
C LEU A 144 -4.71 11.51 0.21
N THR A 145 -5.45 10.40 0.09
CA THR A 145 -6.31 9.89 1.17
C THR A 145 -5.48 9.60 2.41
N HIS A 146 -4.32 8.98 2.24
CA HIS A 146 -3.42 8.69 3.35
C HIS A 146 -2.89 9.97 4.03
N ILE A 147 -2.45 10.96 3.24
CA ILE A 147 -1.96 12.24 3.78
C ILE A 147 -3.09 13.05 4.44
N CYS A 148 -4.31 12.94 3.92
CA CYS A 148 -5.46 13.73 4.36
C CYS A 148 -6.36 13.01 5.37
N ILE A 149 -5.97 11.82 5.85
CA ILE A 149 -6.81 11.02 6.73
C ILE A 149 -7.16 11.77 8.02
N CYS A 150 -6.23 12.61 8.52
CA CYS A 150 -6.45 13.50 9.66
C CYS A 150 -6.01 14.93 9.37
N ARG A 151 -6.83 15.87 9.83
CA ARG A 151 -6.64 17.32 9.68
C ARG A 151 -6.74 17.97 11.06
N PRO A 152 -5.69 18.65 11.56
CA PRO A 152 -4.39 18.87 10.94
C PRO A 152 -3.49 17.60 10.95
N VAL A 153 -2.58 17.52 9.98
CA VAL A 153 -1.74 16.33 9.69
C VAL A 153 -0.90 15.88 10.88
N GLU A 154 -0.55 16.82 11.77
CA GLU A 154 0.20 16.59 13.00
C GLU A 154 -0.43 15.53 13.93
N HIS A 155 -1.76 15.34 13.88
CA HIS A 155 -2.45 14.35 14.71
C HIS A 155 -2.12 12.90 14.31
N ASN A 156 -1.53 12.67 13.12
CA ASN A 156 -1.18 11.32 12.66
C ASN A 156 -0.06 10.67 13.49
N TRP A 157 0.78 11.47 14.15
CA TRP A 157 1.89 10.99 15.00
C TRP A 157 1.77 11.43 16.45
N GLN A 158 0.60 11.94 16.85
CA GLN A 158 0.34 12.35 18.22
C GLN A 158 0.07 11.13 19.12
N ILE A 159 0.61 11.17 20.34
CA ILE A 159 0.47 10.10 21.34
C ILE A 159 -0.35 10.57 22.55
N LYS A 160 0.01 11.72 23.12
CA LYS A 160 -0.73 12.38 24.21
C LYS A 160 -1.05 13.84 23.82
N PRO A 161 -2.28 14.34 24.06
CA PRO A 161 -3.50 13.57 24.35
C PRO A 161 -3.87 12.66 23.18
N TYR A 162 -4.53 11.53 23.45
CA TYR A 162 -4.81 10.49 22.46
C TYR A 162 -5.76 11.02 21.36
N PRO A 163 -5.42 10.90 20.06
CA PRO A 163 -6.19 11.51 18.97
C PRO A 163 -7.51 10.80 18.63
N GLY A 164 -7.94 9.78 19.39
CA GLY A 164 -9.17 9.04 19.07
C GLY A 164 -9.69 8.12 20.16
N GLY A 165 -10.14 8.66 21.29
CA GLY A 165 -10.82 7.91 22.36
C GLY A 165 -12.18 8.51 22.68
N LYS A 166 -13.14 7.69 23.11
CA LYS A 166 -14.42 8.17 23.67
C LYS A 166 -14.09 8.92 24.95
N SER A 167 -13.86 10.21 24.84
CA SER A 167 -13.88 11.05 26.03
C SER A 167 -15.22 10.84 26.73
N ARG A 168 -15.17 10.54 28.04
CA ARG A 168 -16.25 10.87 29.00
C ARG A 168 -16.37 12.41 29.15
N GLN A 169 -15.97 13.16 28.13
CA GLN A 169 -15.79 14.60 28.09
C GLN A 169 -16.43 15.18 26.81
N SER A 170 -17.38 14.46 26.21
CA SER A 170 -18.44 15.08 25.40
C SER A 170 -19.53 15.63 26.32
N SER A 171 -19.19 16.62 27.14
CA SER A 171 -20.16 17.50 27.79
C SER A 171 -19.70 18.94 27.61
N SER A 172 -19.42 19.33 26.36
CA SER A 172 -19.49 20.73 25.94
C SER A 172 -20.60 20.82 24.88
N PRO A 173 -21.67 21.58 25.11
CA PRO A 173 -22.82 21.65 24.22
C PRO A 173 -22.53 22.65 23.09
N GLU A 174 -21.65 22.31 22.15
CA GLU A 174 -21.51 23.08 20.93
C GLU A 174 -21.13 22.15 19.76
N ASN A 175 -22.10 21.91 18.87
CA ASN A 175 -22.08 21.09 17.63
C ASN A 175 -22.45 19.59 17.71
N PRO A 176 -23.65 19.20 17.25
CA PRO A 176 -24.12 17.81 17.12
C PRO A 176 -23.40 16.92 16.07
N GLN A 177 -22.37 17.41 15.37
CA GLN A 177 -21.67 16.69 14.29
C GLN A 177 -20.33 16.05 14.71
N LEU A 178 -19.97 16.09 16.00
CA LEU A 178 -18.75 15.46 16.52
C LEU A 178 -19.02 14.05 17.08
N ASN A 179 -19.78 13.23 16.34
CA ASN A 179 -19.96 11.80 16.59
C ASN A 179 -19.46 10.99 15.38
N LYS A 180 -18.25 11.31 14.92
CA LYS A 180 -17.51 10.42 14.03
C LYS A 180 -16.25 10.01 14.78
N SER A 181 -16.14 8.72 15.03
CA SER A 181 -14.92 8.09 15.52
C SER A 181 -13.83 8.27 14.46
N ASP A 182 -13.18 9.44 14.48
CA ASP A 182 -12.03 9.74 13.62
C ASP A 182 -10.81 9.02 14.21
N ASN A 183 -10.80 7.69 14.06
CA ASN A 183 -9.67 6.86 14.44
C ASN A 183 -8.50 7.15 13.48
N CYS A 184 -7.76 8.22 13.72
CA CYS A 184 -6.57 8.62 12.95
C CYS A 184 -5.52 7.50 12.84
N THR A 185 -5.47 6.64 13.84
CA THR A 185 -4.59 5.49 13.95
C THR A 185 -5.10 4.28 13.15
N LEU A 186 -6.41 4.16 12.92
CA LEU A 186 -7.02 3.03 12.24
C LEU A 186 -7.18 3.33 10.74
N ARG A 187 -6.23 2.88 9.94
CA ARG A 187 -6.22 3.07 8.47
C ARG A 187 -7.17 2.16 7.71
N GLY A 188 -8.26 1.74 8.35
CA GLY A 188 -9.32 0.91 7.79
C GLY A 188 -9.80 1.34 6.39
N PRO A 189 -10.13 2.63 6.15
CA PRO A 189 -10.57 3.06 4.83
C PRO A 189 -9.50 2.88 3.75
N LEU A 190 -8.21 3.06 4.07
CA LEU A 190 -7.12 2.87 3.12
C LEU A 190 -6.93 1.39 2.76
N TYR A 191 -7.01 0.50 3.75
CA TYR A 191 -6.94 -0.95 3.50
C TYR A 191 -8.09 -1.43 2.60
N ILE A 192 -9.31 -0.95 2.84
CA ILE A 192 -10.49 -1.27 2.02
C ILE A 192 -10.27 -0.76 0.58
N VAL A 193 -9.80 0.48 0.43
CA VAL A 193 -9.54 1.07 -0.88
C VAL A 193 -8.48 0.29 -1.66
N ILE A 194 -7.36 -0.07 -1.00
CA ILE A 194 -6.30 -0.90 -1.62
C ILE A 194 -6.84 -2.28 -1.99
N ALA A 195 -7.60 -2.93 -1.10
CA ALA A 195 -8.18 -4.25 -1.36
C ALA A 195 -9.17 -4.21 -2.55
N VAL A 196 -10.09 -3.25 -2.56
CA VAL A 196 -11.08 -3.09 -3.64
C VAL A 196 -10.40 -2.77 -4.97
N PHE A 197 -9.41 -1.87 -5.00
CA PHE A 197 -8.68 -1.57 -6.24
C PHE A 197 -7.82 -2.73 -6.73
N ASN A 198 -7.23 -3.52 -5.81
CA ASN A 198 -6.54 -4.74 -6.17
C ASN A 198 -7.48 -5.76 -6.82
N VAL A 199 -8.70 -5.94 -6.29
CA VAL A 199 -9.71 -6.84 -6.85
C VAL A 199 -10.23 -6.34 -8.20
N MET A 200 -10.52 -5.03 -8.34
CA MET A 200 -11.03 -4.47 -9.61
C MET A 200 -10.03 -4.55 -10.76
N GLN A 201 -8.73 -4.57 -10.49
CA GLN A 201 -7.71 -4.78 -11.52
C GLN A 201 -7.52 -6.26 -11.90
N VAL A 202 -7.99 -7.20 -11.08
CA VAL A 202 -7.97 -8.64 -11.37
C VAL A 202 -9.18 -9.05 -12.22
N ALA A 203 -10.32 -8.36 -12.08
CA ALA A 203 -11.49 -8.62 -12.91
C ALA A 203 -11.32 -7.95 -14.29
N PRO A 204 -11.28 -8.72 -15.40
CA PRO A 204 -11.44 -8.13 -16.71
C PRO A 204 -12.84 -7.51 -16.80
N PRO A 205 -13.04 -6.41 -17.55
CA PRO A 205 -14.40 -6.01 -17.90
C PRO A 205 -15.04 -7.19 -18.63
N GLU A 206 -16.16 -7.72 -18.09
CA GLU A 206 -16.97 -8.69 -18.82
C GLU A 206 -17.31 -8.04 -20.17
N GLY A 207 -16.69 -8.53 -21.24
CA GLY A 207 -17.09 -8.17 -22.59
C GLY A 207 -18.57 -8.52 -22.77
N PRO A 208 -19.31 -7.80 -23.63
CA PRO A 208 -20.72 -8.09 -23.85
C PRO A 208 -20.86 -9.57 -24.23
N LYS A 209 -21.59 -10.32 -23.42
CA LYS A 209 -21.99 -11.70 -23.73
C LYS A 209 -22.79 -11.61 -25.03
N SER A 210 -22.14 -11.96 -26.16
CA SER A 210 -22.85 -12.17 -27.42
C SER A 210 -23.73 -13.39 -27.22
N GLN A 211 -24.95 -13.13 -26.77
CA GLN A 211 -26.04 -14.07 -26.77
C GLN A 211 -26.45 -14.24 -28.23
N ASN A 212 -25.84 -15.20 -28.92
CA ASN A 212 -26.37 -15.72 -30.17
C ASN A 212 -27.21 -16.96 -29.84
N PRO A 213 -28.54 -16.83 -29.65
CA PRO A 213 -29.42 -17.95 -29.86
C PRO A 213 -29.55 -18.17 -31.38
N ILE A 214 -29.77 -19.41 -31.79
CA ILE A 214 -30.11 -19.85 -33.15
C ILE A 214 -28.90 -20.16 -34.04
N LEU A 215 -28.49 -21.43 -34.05
CA LEU A 215 -28.63 -22.29 -35.24
C LEU A 215 -28.71 -23.76 -34.81
N THR A 216 -29.94 -24.26 -34.87
CA THR A 216 -30.41 -25.65 -34.83
C THR A 216 -29.86 -26.47 -36.01
N GLN A 217 -29.88 -27.81 -35.88
CA GLN A 217 -29.60 -28.90 -36.88
C GLN A 217 -28.16 -29.44 -36.77
N ARG A 218 -27.84 -30.74 -36.63
CA ARG A 218 -28.51 -32.05 -36.84
C ARG A 218 -27.62 -33.07 -36.10
N GLN A 219 -28.13 -33.92 -35.20
CA GLN A 219 -28.44 -35.34 -35.47
C GLN A 219 -27.78 -35.89 -36.75
N ILE A 220 -26.61 -36.54 -36.60
CA ILE A 220 -26.30 -37.95 -36.92
C ILE A 220 -25.06 -38.30 -36.09
#